data_AF-A0AAW0SIY0-F1
#
_entry.id   AF-A0AAW0SIY0-F1
#
_cell.length_a   1.000
_cell.length_b   1.000
_cell.length_c   1.000
_cell.angle_alpha   90.00
_cell.angle_beta   90.00
_cell.angle_gamma   90.00
#
_symmetry.space_group_name_H-M   'P 1'
#
loop_
_entity.id
_entity.type
_entity.pdbx_description
1 polymer ?
#
loop_
_entity_poly.entity_id
_entity_poly.type
_entity_poly.pdbx_seq_one_letter_code
_entity_poly.pdbx_strand_id
1 'polypeptide(L)'
;MFPDWDKPKPKPAHQPMAVPVDIARRLTRFHEMPSAWWVGQFISYMMRLKPEMQEIIDRVQMQLNFSNPIVGTDKKTEAKLFPIDEYMIHVENYYLDIDLKSTSVVPVRRRVFLASDENSVITEAKKRKPRVSGSDAILPGTGNV
;
A
#
# COMPACT_ATOMS: atom_id res chain seq x y z
N MET A 1 8.86 -24.67 10.63
CA MET A 1 9.89 -24.39 11.65
C MET A 1 10.77 -23.30 11.07
N PHE A 2 10.79 -22.13 11.70
CA PHE A 2 11.68 -21.03 11.32
C PHE A 2 13.14 -21.46 11.57
N PRO A 3 14.07 -21.30 10.63
CA PRO A 3 15.47 -21.69 10.80
C PRO A 3 16.14 -21.07 12.04
N ASP A 4 17.25 -21.66 12.52
CA ASP A 4 17.95 -21.18 13.72
C ASP A 4 18.47 -19.73 13.61
N TRP A 5 18.71 -19.25 12.38
CA TRP A 5 19.05 -17.85 12.10
C TRP A 5 17.89 -16.86 12.30
N ASP A 6 16.64 -17.32 12.36
CA ASP A 6 15.49 -16.49 12.73
C ASP A 6 15.44 -16.18 14.24
N LYS A 7 16.19 -16.93 15.06
CA LYS A 7 16.21 -16.77 16.53
C LYS A 7 17.63 -16.80 17.07
N PRO A 8 18.49 -15.85 16.67
CA PRO A 8 19.87 -15.79 17.14
C PRO A 8 19.94 -15.68 18.67
N LYS A 9 20.88 -16.44 19.26
CA LYS A 9 21.17 -16.43 20.70
C LYS A 9 22.65 -16.07 20.91
N PRO A 10 22.98 -14.98 21.62
CA PRO A 10 22.06 -14.03 22.27
C PRO A 10 21.28 -13.17 21.26
N LYS A 11 20.14 -12.62 21.70
CA LYS A 11 19.33 -11.73 20.87
C LYS A 11 20.11 -10.44 20.57
N PRO A 12 20.35 -10.08 19.29
CA PRO A 12 21.05 -8.84 18.94
C PRO A 12 20.27 -7.58 19.36
N ALA A 13 20.99 -6.54 19.77
CA ALA A 13 20.42 -5.26 20.18
C ALA A 13 19.83 -4.45 19.01
N HIS A 14 20.28 -4.69 17.78
CA HIS A 14 19.92 -3.94 16.57
C HIS A 14 18.79 -4.62 15.76
N GLN A 15 17.89 -5.35 16.43
CA GLN A 15 16.70 -5.93 15.80
C GLN A 15 15.48 -5.01 15.98
N PRO A 16 14.53 -5.00 15.02
CA PRO A 16 13.24 -4.38 15.24
C PRO A 16 12.59 -4.89 16.55
N MET A 17 11.96 -4.05 17.37
CA MET A 17 11.57 -2.65 17.12
C MET A 17 12.59 -1.59 17.57
N ALA A 18 13.88 -1.91 17.71
CA ALA A 18 14.89 -0.94 18.13
C ALA A 18 15.04 0.23 17.15
N VAL A 19 15.29 1.42 17.69
CA VAL A 19 15.60 2.66 16.95
C VAL A 19 16.90 3.26 17.54
N PRO A 20 17.81 3.82 16.73
CA PRO A 20 19.01 4.45 17.23
C PRO A 20 18.70 5.62 18.20
N VAL A 21 19.40 5.64 19.34
CA VAL A 21 19.13 6.55 20.46
C VAL A 21 19.31 8.02 20.09
N ASP A 22 20.24 8.31 19.19
CA ASP A 22 20.59 9.63 18.68
C ASP A 22 19.43 10.27 17.87
N ILE A 23 18.63 9.46 17.18
CA ILE A 23 17.48 9.94 16.39
C ILE A 23 16.13 9.72 17.08
N ALA A 24 16.05 8.80 18.06
CA ALA A 24 14.80 8.39 18.69
C ALA A 24 13.95 9.56 19.17
N ARG A 25 14.54 10.52 19.92
CA ARG A 25 13.83 11.68 20.45
C ARG A 25 13.23 12.57 19.36
N ARG A 26 13.94 12.74 18.24
CA ARG A 26 13.46 13.55 17.10
C ARG A 26 12.36 12.82 16.37
N LEU A 27 12.50 11.51 16.20
CA LEU A 27 11.58 10.69 15.44
C LEU A 27 10.23 10.53 16.13
N THR A 28 10.20 10.34 17.45
CA THR A 28 8.94 10.26 18.22
C THR A 28 8.11 11.55 18.16
N ARG A 29 8.73 12.71 17.92
CA ARG A 29 8.00 13.98 17.73
C ARG A 29 7.36 14.11 16.35
N PHE A 30 7.82 13.32 15.38
CA PHE A 30 7.42 13.44 13.97
C PHE A 30 6.58 12.26 13.49
N HIS A 31 6.81 11.05 14.01
CA HIS A 31 6.18 9.83 13.54
C HIS A 31 5.62 9.02 14.72
N GLU A 32 4.37 8.59 14.61
CA GLU A 32 3.67 7.82 15.66
C GLU A 32 4.31 6.45 15.92
N MET A 33 4.95 5.87 14.89
CA MET A 33 5.65 4.60 14.98
C MET A 33 7.12 4.70 14.51
N PRO A 34 8.05 5.15 15.38
CA PRO A 34 9.46 5.37 15.04
C PRO A 34 10.19 4.12 14.49
N SER A 35 9.84 2.93 15.00
CA SER A 35 10.44 1.66 14.55
C SER A 35 10.14 1.34 13.09
N ALA A 36 8.90 1.58 12.64
CA ALA A 36 8.52 1.36 11.24
C ALA A 36 9.23 2.34 10.30
N TRP A 37 9.37 3.60 10.71
CA TRP A 37 10.16 4.57 9.94
C TRP A 37 11.62 4.15 9.82
N TRP A 38 12.22 3.66 10.91
CA TRP A 38 13.62 3.19 10.92
C TRP A 38 13.82 1.99 9.99
N VAL A 39 12.95 0.98 10.08
CA VAL A 39 12.94 -0.16 9.14
C VAL A 39 12.74 0.32 7.68
N GLY A 40 11.89 1.32 7.49
CA GLY A 40 11.63 1.94 6.19
C GLY A 40 12.87 2.54 5.52
N GLN A 41 13.87 3.00 6.29
CA GLN A 41 15.13 3.47 5.71
C GLN A 41 15.89 2.35 4.99
N PHE A 42 15.95 1.16 5.61
CA PHE A 42 16.61 0.00 5.01
C PHE A 42 15.84 -0.47 3.77
N ILE A 43 14.51 -0.56 3.85
CA ILE A 43 13.67 -0.96 2.71
C ILE A 43 13.86 0.03 1.56
N SER A 44 13.84 1.34 1.83
CA SER A 44 14.02 2.38 0.79
C SER A 44 15.38 2.26 0.10
N TYR A 45 16.44 1.97 0.86
CA TYR A 45 17.78 1.79 0.30
C TYR A 45 17.90 0.51 -0.53
N MET A 46 17.31 -0.60 -0.06
CA MET A 46 17.29 -1.89 -0.76
C MET A 46 16.46 -1.83 -2.05
N MET A 47 15.36 -1.07 -2.05
CA MET A 47 14.42 -0.94 -3.16
C MET A 47 14.82 0.12 -4.19
N ARG A 48 16.06 0.62 -4.17
CA ARG A 48 16.55 1.55 -5.20
C ARG A 48 16.59 0.84 -6.55
N LEU A 49 15.77 1.34 -7.46
CA LEU A 49 15.59 0.76 -8.78
C LEU A 49 16.79 1.08 -9.67
N LYS A 50 17.18 0.11 -10.51
CA LYS A 50 18.07 0.39 -11.63
C LYS A 50 17.32 1.20 -12.70
N PRO A 51 18.01 1.99 -13.54
CA PRO A 51 17.38 2.78 -14.58
C PRO A 51 16.41 1.97 -15.45
N GLU A 52 16.79 0.75 -15.84
CA GLU A 52 15.95 -0.10 -16.70
C GLU A 52 14.63 -0.50 -16.02
N MET A 53 14.67 -0.76 -14.71
CA MET A 53 13.47 -1.09 -13.94
C MET A 53 12.60 0.15 -13.71
N GLN A 54 13.21 1.33 -13.53
CA GLN A 54 12.46 2.58 -13.43
C GLN A 54 11.67 2.86 -14.72
N GLU A 55 12.28 2.67 -15.89
CA GLU A 55 11.60 2.83 -17.18
C GLU A 55 10.40 1.88 -17.35
N ILE A 56 10.53 0.63 -16.86
CA ILE A 56 9.43 -0.33 -16.87
C ILE A 56 8.28 0.17 -15.97
N ILE A 57 8.59 0.62 -14.76
CA ILE A 57 7.58 1.13 -13.83
C ILE A 57 6.88 2.36 -14.40
N ASP A 58 7.62 3.31 -14.97
CA ASP A 58 7.05 4.52 -15.55
C ASP A 58 6.11 4.21 -16.72
N ARG A 59 6.49 3.24 -17.57
CA ARG A 59 5.63 2.75 -18.66
C ARG A 59 4.35 2.12 -18.14
N VAL A 60 4.44 1.27 -17.12
CA VAL A 60 3.28 0.62 -16.50
C VAL A 60 2.36 1.66 -15.84
N GLN A 61 2.92 2.64 -15.13
CA GLN A 61 2.15 3.74 -14.54
C GLN A 61 1.38 4.52 -15.60
N MET A 62 2.02 4.81 -16.75
CA MET A 62 1.36 5.47 -17.87
C MET A 62 0.23 4.63 -18.46
N GLN A 63 0.47 3.34 -18.70
CA GLN A 63 -0.54 2.41 -19.24
C GLN A 63 -1.75 2.25 -18.31
N LEU A 64 -1.51 2.24 -17.00
CA LEU A 64 -2.56 2.17 -15.98
C LEU A 64 -3.23 3.52 -15.72
N ASN A 65 -2.74 4.62 -16.32
CA ASN A 65 -3.19 5.98 -16.00
C ASN A 65 -3.12 6.25 -14.48
N PHE A 66 -2.05 5.76 -13.84
CA PHE A 66 -1.84 5.81 -12.40
C PHE A 66 -1.69 7.26 -11.96
N SER A 67 -2.64 7.73 -11.15
CA SER A 67 -2.71 9.13 -10.75
C SER A 67 -3.40 9.29 -9.40
N ASN A 68 -2.97 10.29 -8.64
CA ASN A 68 -3.49 10.61 -7.32
C ASN A 68 -4.81 11.39 -7.38
N PRO A 69 -5.64 11.30 -6.33
CA PRO A 69 -5.54 10.36 -5.22
C PRO A 69 -6.00 8.95 -5.61
N ILE A 70 -5.28 7.93 -5.12
CA ILE A 70 -5.56 6.52 -5.36
C ILE A 70 -5.42 5.74 -4.05
N VAL A 71 -6.35 4.81 -3.79
CA VAL A 71 -6.27 3.92 -2.62
C VAL A 71 -5.78 2.54 -3.06
N GLY A 72 -4.70 2.08 -2.45
CA GLY A 72 -4.18 0.73 -2.64
C GLY A 72 -4.85 -0.25 -1.66
N THR A 73 -5.27 -1.41 -2.14
CA THR A 73 -5.74 -2.52 -1.31
C THR A 73 -5.10 -3.82 -1.78
N ASP A 74 -4.72 -4.67 -0.83
CA ASP A 74 -4.12 -5.97 -1.08
C ASP A 74 -5.09 -7.05 -0.57
N LYS A 75 -5.40 -8.04 -1.42
CA LYS A 75 -6.20 -9.21 -1.04
C LYS A 75 -5.38 -10.47 -1.30
N LYS A 76 -4.94 -11.09 -0.21
CA LYS A 76 -4.15 -12.32 -0.20
C LYS A 76 -4.91 -13.49 0.42
N THR A 77 -4.55 -14.69 0.01
CA THR A 77 -5.04 -15.97 0.52
C THR A 77 -4.48 -16.36 1.91
N GLU A 78 -3.31 -15.81 2.29
CA GLU A 78 -2.62 -16.14 3.57
C GLU A 78 -3.21 -15.45 4.81
N ALA A 79 -4.13 -14.50 4.61
CA ALA A 79 -4.90 -13.86 5.67
C ALA A 79 -6.37 -14.29 5.59
N LYS A 80 -7.15 -14.04 6.64
CA LYS A 80 -8.59 -14.31 6.64
C LYS A 80 -9.23 -13.68 5.40
N LEU A 81 -9.89 -14.49 4.58
CA LEU A 81 -10.55 -14.04 3.36
C LEU A 81 -11.75 -13.17 3.72
N PHE A 82 -11.62 -11.85 3.57
CA PHE A 82 -12.74 -10.93 3.70
C PHE A 82 -13.36 -10.64 2.32
N PRO A 83 -14.70 -10.47 2.23
CA PRO A 83 -15.36 -9.99 1.03
C PRO A 83 -14.77 -8.65 0.58
N ILE A 84 -14.74 -8.41 -0.73
CA ILE A 84 -14.21 -7.14 -1.26
C ILE A 84 -14.97 -5.92 -0.73
N ASP A 85 -16.26 -6.09 -0.41
CA ASP A 85 -17.13 -5.05 0.11
C ASP A 85 -16.60 -4.46 1.43
N GLU A 86 -15.97 -5.25 2.29
CA GLU A 86 -15.38 -4.77 3.55
C GLU A 86 -14.21 -3.81 3.30
N TYR A 87 -13.36 -4.13 2.32
CA TYR A 87 -12.27 -3.23 1.93
C TYR A 87 -12.80 -1.94 1.31
N MET A 88 -13.89 -2.01 0.54
CA MET A 88 -14.47 -0.83 -0.12
C MET A 88 -15.06 0.18 0.87
N ILE A 89 -15.48 -0.25 2.07
CA ILE A 89 -15.93 0.67 3.14
C ILE A 89 -14.78 1.60 3.55
N HIS A 90 -13.57 1.07 3.73
CA HIS A 90 -12.40 1.87 4.10
C HIS A 90 -11.97 2.81 2.97
N VAL A 91 -12.05 2.34 1.72
CA VAL A 91 -11.80 3.16 0.53
C VAL A 91 -12.77 4.34 0.47
N GLU A 92 -14.07 4.08 0.69
CA GLU A 92 -15.10 5.11 0.66
C GLU A 92 -14.88 6.16 1.75
N ASN A 93 -14.62 5.73 2.99
CA ASN A 93 -14.33 6.64 4.11
C ASN A 93 -13.12 7.54 3.84
N TYR A 94 -12.07 7.02 3.21
CA TYR A 94 -10.91 7.83 2.83
C TYR A 94 -11.28 8.91 1.81
N TYR A 95 -12.05 8.58 0.78
CA TYR A 95 -12.47 9.56 -0.21
C TYR A 95 -13.45 10.59 0.35
N LEU A 96 -14.34 10.17 1.26
CA LEU A 96 -15.20 11.11 1.99
C LEU A 96 -14.37 12.10 2.81
N ASP A 97 -13.34 11.65 3.51
CA ASP A 97 -12.44 12.51 4.27
C ASP A 97 -11.68 13.51 3.37
N ILE A 98 -11.23 13.07 2.19
CA ILE A 98 -10.62 13.96 1.18
C ILE A 98 -11.63 15.00 0.69
N ASP A 99 -12.82 14.57 0.30
CA ASP A 99 -13.85 15.45 -0.22
C ASP A 99 -14.24 16.52 0.83
N LEU A 100 -14.33 16.13 2.11
CA LEU A 100 -14.61 17.04 3.22
C LEU A 100 -13.49 18.07 3.47
N LYS A 101 -12.23 17.67 3.26
CA LYS A 101 -11.06 18.55 3.42
C LYS A 101 -10.79 19.42 2.19
N SER A 102 -11.33 19.03 1.04
CA SER A 102 -11.14 19.75 -0.21
C SER A 102 -11.99 21.02 -0.25
N THR A 103 -11.40 22.12 -0.72
CA THR A 103 -12.14 23.38 -0.98
C THR A 103 -12.87 23.34 -2.34
N SER A 104 -12.64 22.30 -3.15
CA SER A 104 -13.26 22.17 -4.47
C SER A 104 -14.73 21.77 -4.38
N VAL A 105 -15.55 22.39 -5.23
CA VAL A 105 -16.98 22.06 -5.38
C VAL A 105 -17.20 20.68 -6.04
N VAL A 106 -16.22 20.21 -6.80
CA VAL A 106 -16.28 18.92 -7.49
C VAL A 106 -15.60 17.84 -6.64
N PRO A 107 -16.30 16.73 -6.33
CA PRO A 107 -15.72 15.59 -5.63
C PRO A 107 -14.52 15.02 -6.37
N VAL A 108 -13.54 14.50 -5.62
CA VAL A 108 -12.35 13.94 -6.23
C VAL A 108 -12.67 12.61 -6.92
N ARG A 109 -12.04 12.38 -8.08
CA ARG A 109 -12.20 11.13 -8.82
C ARG A 109 -11.67 9.96 -7.97
N ARG A 110 -12.54 8.98 -7.68
CA ARG A 110 -12.19 7.81 -6.87
C ARG A 110 -11.50 6.75 -7.73
N ARG A 111 -10.30 6.32 -7.30
CA ARG A 111 -9.43 5.35 -7.99
C ARG A 111 -8.97 4.30 -6.99
N VAL A 112 -9.00 3.03 -7.40
CA VAL A 112 -8.54 1.93 -6.55
C VAL A 112 -7.49 1.13 -7.30
N PHE A 113 -6.32 0.95 -6.66
CA PHE A 113 -5.31 0.00 -7.10
C PHE A 113 -5.48 -1.29 -6.30
N LEU A 114 -5.86 -2.37 -6.98
CA LEU A 114 -6.11 -3.67 -6.36
C LEU A 114 -4.95 -4.61 -6.70
N ALA A 115 -4.21 -5.00 -5.67
CA ALA A 115 -3.24 -6.08 -5.72
C ALA A 115 -3.89 -7.37 -5.21
N SER A 116 -3.85 -8.43 -6.01
CA SER A 116 -4.32 -9.76 -5.59
C SER A 116 -3.59 -10.85 -6.38
N ASP A 117 -3.36 -11.98 -5.72
CA ASP A 117 -2.89 -13.23 -6.31
C ASP A 117 -3.98 -13.95 -7.12
N GLU A 118 -5.25 -13.60 -6.91
CA GLU A 118 -6.42 -14.27 -7.50
C GLU A 118 -7.09 -13.44 -8.61
N ASN A 119 -7.08 -13.95 -9.85
CA ASN A 119 -7.71 -13.27 -10.99
C ASN A 119 -9.25 -13.16 -10.85
N SER A 120 -9.86 -14.08 -10.10
CA SER A 120 -11.30 -14.08 -9.80
C SER A 120 -11.70 -12.82 -9.01
N VAL A 121 -10.88 -12.39 -8.06
CA VAL A 121 -11.08 -11.18 -7.24
C VAL A 121 -11.05 -9.93 -8.10
N ILE A 122 -10.09 -9.83 -9.02
CA ILE A 122 -9.98 -8.67 -9.93
C ILE A 122 -11.24 -8.58 -10.81
N THR A 123 -11.73 -9.72 -11.29
CA THR A 123 -12.93 -9.80 -12.12
C THR A 123 -14.19 -9.43 -11.33
N GLU A 124 -14.31 -9.95 -10.11
CA GLU A 124 -15.39 -9.63 -9.18
C GLU A 124 -15.43 -8.14 -8.84
N ALA A 125 -14.27 -7.55 -8.51
CA ALA A 125 -14.12 -6.14 -8.20
C ALA A 125 -14.63 -5.26 -9.34
N LYS A 126 -14.25 -5.58 -10.59
CA LYS A 126 -14.68 -4.85 -11.78
C LYS A 126 -16.19 -4.95 -12.01
N LYS A 127 -16.78 -6.13 -11.77
CA LYS A 127 -18.23 -6.37 -11.91
C LYS A 127 -19.04 -5.64 -10.85
N ARG A 128 -18.56 -5.66 -9.61
CA ARG A 128 -19.22 -5.08 -8.44
C ARG A 128 -19.04 -3.57 -8.32
N LYS A 129 -18.69 -2.86 -9.43
CA LYS A 129 -18.39 -1.41 -9.51
C LYS A 129 -18.79 -0.71 -8.21
N PRO A 130 -17.83 -0.26 -7.38
CA PRO A 130 -18.15 0.26 -6.05
C PRO A 130 -19.30 1.25 -6.18
N ARG A 131 -20.25 1.25 -5.23
CA ARG A 131 -21.47 2.10 -5.21
C ARG A 131 -21.20 3.63 -5.23
N VAL A 132 -19.98 4.00 -5.54
CA VAL A 132 -19.46 5.32 -5.76
C VAL A 132 -20.00 5.85 -7.09
N SER A 133 -20.84 6.89 -7.01
CA SER A 133 -21.02 7.81 -8.14
C SER A 133 -19.64 8.35 -8.58
N GLY A 134 -19.17 7.92 -9.75
CA GLY A 134 -17.96 8.45 -10.39
C GLY A 134 -16.68 7.61 -10.33
N SER A 135 -16.72 6.34 -9.91
CA SER A 135 -15.55 5.45 -9.98
C SER A 135 -15.38 4.82 -11.37
N ASP A 136 -14.32 5.21 -12.07
CA ASP A 136 -14.08 4.78 -13.46
C ASP A 136 -12.98 3.73 -13.64
N ALA A 137 -12.20 3.37 -12.63
CA ALA A 137 -11.13 2.39 -12.84
C ALA A 137 -10.72 1.67 -11.56
N ILE A 138 -10.89 0.35 -11.57
CA ILE A 138 -10.09 -0.57 -10.76
C ILE A 138 -8.91 -0.97 -11.62
N LEU A 139 -7.73 -0.48 -11.24
CA LEU A 139 -6.49 -0.77 -11.95
C LEU A 139 -5.95 -2.12 -11.44
N PRO A 140 -5.86 -3.14 -12.29
CA PRO A 140 -5.29 -4.42 -11.88
C PRO A 140 -3.78 -4.27 -11.68
N GLY A 141 -3.27 -4.67 -10.51
CA GLY A 141 -1.86 -5.00 -10.34
C GLY A 141 -1.63 -6.42 -10.87
N THR A 142 -1.05 -6.57 -12.05
CA THR A 142 -0.77 -7.91 -12.60
C THR A 142 0.43 -8.53 -11.89
N GLY A 143 0.24 -9.70 -11.28
CA GLY A 143 1.30 -10.55 -10.70
C GLY A 143 1.85 -11.59 -11.68
N ASN A 144 1.99 -11.24 -12.96
CA ASN A 144 2.67 -12.12 -13.93
C ASN A 144 4.05 -11.54 -14.25
N VAL A 145 5.06 -12.05 -13.55
CA VAL A 145 6.46 -12.10 -13.98
C VAL A 145 6.87 -13.56 -14.01
#